data_AF-A0AAE1YIR7-F1
#
_entry.id   AF-A0AAE1YIR7-F1
#
_cell.length_a   1.000
_cell.length_b   1.000
_cell.length_c   1.000
_cell.angle_alpha   90.00
_cell.angle_beta   90.00
_cell.angle_gamma   90.00
#
_symmetry.space_group_name_H-M   'P 1'
#
loop_
_entity.id
_entity.type
_entity.pdbx_description
1 polymer ?
#
loop_
_entity_poly.entity_id
_entity_poly.type
_entity_poly.pdbx_seq_one_letter_code
_entity_poly.pdbx_strand_id
1 'polypeptide(L)'
;PSRHRRPRRHPPRPPACPLRLGNPAASLLKNPEVATQISQLFRRPDSGAVTDNLCAWLYDTFHSSEPDLQLVVLRFLPTLAGVYLSRAGLHKPLPGFESVLLAIYAHETAARNGQAITVSIPDLAHSSIYHETKQTAKNSSTELHLGVVSASLEPYGTVRSTRRARIVGVALELYYSKISQIPVGSKIEFCEFCKIWSGQEDENNGDGASTANDSQKVEKKEGRGGRIILPWEILQPILRILGHCLMAPEKNEELFQAAFSACRCLHARALHDINAKVILATGSLVKLAEMAIDPAAAAVDHTEISMSNVITI
;
A
#
# COMPACT_ATOMS: atom_id res chain seq x y z
N PRO A 1 58.37 -59.74 9.16
CA PRO A 1 58.29 -58.68 10.19
C PRO A 1 57.16 -57.68 9.87
N SER A 2 55.98 -58.03 10.37
CA SER A 2 54.68 -57.38 10.25
C SER A 2 54.65 -56.02 10.97
N ARG A 3 54.43 -54.92 10.23
CA ARG A 3 54.15 -53.59 10.80
C ARG A 3 52.64 -53.33 10.84
N HIS A 4 52.06 -53.47 12.03
CA HIS A 4 50.69 -53.05 12.35
C HIS A 4 50.52 -51.53 12.16
N ARG A 5 49.60 -51.12 11.27
CA ARG A 5 49.08 -49.74 11.22
C ARG A 5 48.05 -49.55 12.32
N ARG A 6 48.31 -48.62 13.25
CA ARG A 6 47.31 -48.13 14.23
C ARG A 6 46.26 -47.25 13.51
N PRO A 7 44.96 -47.34 13.86
CA PRO A 7 43.95 -46.45 13.30
C PRO A 7 44.05 -45.04 13.91
N ARG A 8 43.98 -44.02 13.06
CA ARG A 8 43.93 -42.59 13.46
C ARG A 8 42.61 -42.33 14.21
N ARG A 9 42.70 -41.86 15.45
CA ARG A 9 41.55 -41.32 16.19
C ARG A 9 41.20 -39.94 15.61
N HIS A 10 39.98 -39.79 15.10
CA HIS A 10 39.42 -38.49 14.73
C HIS A 10 39.15 -37.65 15.99
N PRO A 11 39.38 -36.32 15.95
CA PRO A 11 38.97 -35.44 17.05
C PRO A 11 37.44 -35.37 17.13
N PRO A 12 36.86 -35.14 18.32
CA PRO A 12 35.41 -34.99 18.47
C PRO A 12 34.95 -33.74 17.70
N ARG A 13 33.89 -33.90 16.90
CA ARG A 13 33.19 -32.78 16.28
C ARG A 13 32.74 -31.81 17.39
N PRO A 14 32.88 -30.49 17.20
CA PRO A 14 32.25 -29.54 18.12
C PRO A 14 30.74 -29.80 18.15
N PRO A 15 30.06 -29.55 19.28
CA PRO A 15 28.62 -29.73 19.38
C PRO A 15 27.97 -28.91 18.27
N ALA A 16 27.20 -29.57 17.42
CA ALA A 16 26.36 -28.89 16.44
C ALA A 16 25.50 -27.87 17.20
N CYS A 17 25.63 -26.60 16.85
CA CYS A 17 24.75 -25.56 17.36
C CYS A 17 23.30 -26.03 17.19
N PRO A 18 22.51 -26.08 18.28
CA PRO A 18 21.15 -26.55 18.19
C PRO A 18 20.33 -25.51 17.42
N LEU A 19 19.73 -25.97 16.33
CA LEU A 19 18.52 -25.44 15.71
C LEU A 19 18.64 -24.04 15.06
N ARG A 20 18.14 -23.93 13.83
CA ARG A 20 17.73 -22.66 13.22
C ARG A 20 16.77 -21.94 14.18
N LEU A 21 17.29 -21.04 15.02
CA LEU A 21 16.46 -19.96 15.56
C LEU A 21 15.99 -19.17 14.33
N GLY A 22 14.67 -19.14 14.09
CA GLY A 22 14.10 -18.36 12.99
C GLY A 22 14.57 -16.91 13.05
N ASN A 23 14.67 -16.22 11.90
CA ASN A 23 15.05 -14.81 11.86
C ASN A 23 14.14 -14.02 12.83
N PRO A 24 14.66 -13.34 13.87
CA PRO A 24 13.86 -12.56 14.80
C PRO A 24 13.01 -11.50 14.09
N ALA A 25 13.50 -10.93 12.99
CA ALA A 25 12.75 -9.99 12.15
C ALA A 25 11.49 -10.64 11.55
N ALA A 26 11.60 -11.87 11.06
CA ALA A 26 10.47 -12.62 10.52
C ALA A 26 9.43 -12.98 11.59
N SER A 27 9.89 -13.29 12.82
CA SER A 27 9.00 -13.52 13.97
C SER A 27 8.24 -12.26 14.35
N LEU A 28 8.91 -11.11 14.39
CA LEU A 28 8.29 -9.81 14.65
C LEU A 28 7.31 -9.41 13.53
N LEU A 29 7.65 -9.67 12.27
CA LEU A 29 6.81 -9.41 11.11
C LEU A 29 5.49 -10.19 11.15
N LYS A 30 5.45 -11.38 11.75
CA LYS A 30 4.26 -12.23 11.76
C LYS A 30 3.47 -12.19 13.07
N ASN A 31 4.05 -11.66 14.14
CA ASN A 31 3.39 -11.60 15.44
C ASN A 31 2.19 -10.61 15.40
N PRO A 32 0.93 -11.06 15.63
CA PRO A 32 -0.23 -10.19 15.59
C PRO A 32 -0.39 -9.37 16.88
N GLU A 33 -0.03 -9.91 18.04
CA GLU A 33 -0.18 -9.24 19.33
C GLU A 33 0.72 -8.00 19.42
N VAL A 34 2.00 -8.17 19.06
CA VAL A 34 2.96 -7.07 19.01
C VAL A 34 2.51 -6.00 18.01
N ALA A 35 1.92 -6.42 16.88
CA ALA A 35 1.43 -5.48 15.91
C ALA A 35 0.25 -4.65 16.42
N THR A 36 -0.72 -5.28 17.09
CA THR A 36 -1.84 -4.57 17.72
C THR A 36 -1.35 -3.58 18.77
N GLN A 37 -0.38 -3.97 19.62
CA GLN A 37 0.20 -3.08 20.62
C GLN A 37 0.91 -1.88 19.98
N ILE A 38 1.72 -2.11 18.94
CA ILE A 38 2.41 -1.04 18.19
C ILE A 38 1.39 -0.11 17.51
N SER A 39 0.36 -0.66 16.87
CA SER A 39 -0.71 0.14 16.25
C SER A 39 -1.46 0.99 17.28
N GLN A 40 -1.71 0.45 18.48
CA GLN A 40 -2.29 1.21 19.59
C GLN A 40 -1.36 2.35 20.03
N LEU A 41 -0.06 2.11 20.15
CA LEU A 41 0.93 3.16 20.46
C LEU A 41 0.90 4.29 19.43
N PHE A 42 0.85 3.97 18.12
CA PHE A 42 0.72 5.00 17.09
C PHE A 42 -0.57 5.80 17.20
N ARG A 43 -1.69 5.20 17.61
CA ARG A 43 -2.97 5.90 17.70
C ARG A 43 -3.08 6.83 18.92
N ARG A 44 -2.18 6.75 19.92
CA ARG A 44 -2.18 7.64 21.10
C ARG A 44 -1.91 9.10 20.73
N PRO A 45 -2.52 10.10 21.39
CA PRO A 45 -2.44 11.51 20.98
C PRO A 45 -1.04 12.13 21.08
N ASP A 46 -0.17 11.54 21.90
CA ASP A 46 1.22 11.94 22.15
C ASP A 46 2.25 11.31 21.18
N SER A 47 1.82 10.35 20.35
CA SER A 47 2.70 9.68 19.39
C SER A 47 3.17 10.62 18.26
N GLY A 48 4.38 10.37 17.76
CA GLY A 48 5.01 11.15 16.69
C GLY A 48 5.75 12.41 17.19
N ALA A 49 5.89 12.58 18.50
CA ALA A 49 6.77 13.60 19.09
C ALA A 49 8.26 13.31 18.82
N VAL A 50 9.14 14.30 19.05
CA VAL A 50 10.60 14.13 18.90
C VAL A 50 11.14 13.03 19.83
N THR A 51 10.54 12.88 21.01
CA THR A 51 10.96 11.96 22.06
C THR A 51 10.30 10.57 21.94
N ASP A 52 9.61 10.31 20.84
CA ASP A 52 8.93 9.02 20.65
C ASP A 52 9.95 7.92 20.32
N ASN A 53 10.25 7.10 21.32
CA ASN A 53 11.20 5.98 21.22
C ASN A 53 10.81 4.97 20.13
N LEU A 54 9.51 4.82 19.84
CA LEU A 54 9.06 3.91 18.79
C LEU A 54 9.40 4.48 17.41
N CYS A 55 9.23 5.78 17.20
CA CYS A 55 9.64 6.45 15.97
C CYS A 55 11.17 6.41 15.78
N ALA A 56 11.93 6.65 16.85
CA ALA A 56 13.39 6.52 16.82
C ALA A 56 13.83 5.09 16.47
N TRP A 57 13.23 4.08 17.11
CA TRP A 57 13.52 2.69 16.82
C TRP A 57 13.17 2.31 15.38
N LEU A 58 12.02 2.74 14.85
CA LEU A 58 11.66 2.51 13.44
C LEU A 58 12.64 3.18 12.47
N TYR A 59 13.06 4.41 12.79
CA TYR A 59 14.04 5.14 11.99
C TYR A 59 15.37 4.38 11.91
N ASP A 60 15.93 3.97 13.04
CA ASP A 60 17.19 3.23 13.11
C ASP A 60 17.06 1.85 12.45
N THR A 61 15.93 1.17 12.68
CA THR A 61 15.64 -0.15 12.09
C THR A 61 15.56 -0.08 10.58
N PHE A 62 14.95 0.97 10.01
CA PHE A 62 14.87 1.13 8.57
C PHE A 62 16.22 1.44 7.92
N HIS A 63 17.12 2.14 8.63
CA HIS A 63 18.49 2.40 8.18
C HIS A 63 19.39 1.17 8.23
N SER A 64 18.97 0.10 8.92
CA SER A 64 19.66 -1.17 8.82
C SER A 64 19.69 -1.64 7.35
N SER A 65 20.80 -2.24 6.92
CA SER A 65 20.93 -2.80 5.58
C SER A 65 20.23 -4.16 5.42
N GLU A 66 19.40 -4.56 6.39
CA GLU A 66 18.71 -5.85 6.41
C GLU A 66 17.28 -5.71 5.83
N PRO A 67 16.95 -6.39 4.72
CA PRO A 67 15.65 -6.23 4.07
C PRO A 67 14.48 -6.73 4.93
N ASP A 68 14.71 -7.74 5.77
CA ASP A 68 13.68 -8.28 6.65
C ASP A 68 13.27 -7.26 7.73
N LEU A 69 14.23 -6.50 8.26
CA LEU A 69 13.95 -5.41 9.23
C LEU A 69 13.27 -4.21 8.57
N GLN A 70 13.70 -3.84 7.36
CA GLN A 70 13.00 -2.81 6.58
C GLN A 70 11.54 -3.20 6.30
N LEU A 71 11.28 -4.48 6.04
CA LEU A 71 9.92 -4.99 5.85
C LEU A 71 9.08 -4.90 7.14
N VAL A 72 9.68 -5.10 8.32
CA VAL A 72 8.98 -4.85 9.61
C VAL A 72 8.54 -3.39 9.71
N VAL A 73 9.39 -2.43 9.34
CA VAL A 73 9.01 -1.01 9.35
C VAL A 73 7.88 -0.74 8.36
N LEU A 74 7.97 -1.29 7.15
CA LEU A 74 6.93 -1.14 6.12
C LEU A 74 5.58 -1.74 6.55
N ARG A 75 5.57 -2.82 7.35
CA ARG A 75 4.32 -3.36 7.93
C ARG A 75 3.53 -2.31 8.70
N PHE A 76 4.19 -1.39 9.38
CA PHE A 76 3.53 -0.35 10.19
C PHE A 76 3.29 0.96 9.43
N LEU A 77 3.72 1.04 8.17
CA LEU A 77 3.57 2.24 7.36
C LEU A 77 2.11 2.68 7.17
N PRO A 78 1.13 1.80 6.91
CA PRO A 78 -0.27 2.20 6.81
C PRO A 78 -0.76 2.94 8.06
N THR A 79 -0.43 2.43 9.24
CA THR A 79 -0.85 3.03 10.52
C THR A 79 -0.11 4.33 10.80
N LEU A 80 1.21 4.37 10.54
CA LEU A 80 2.01 5.58 10.68
C LEU A 80 1.52 6.69 9.73
N ALA A 81 1.37 6.40 8.44
CA ALA A 81 0.86 7.34 7.44
C ALA A 81 -0.59 7.75 7.72
N GLY A 82 -1.42 6.78 8.14
CA GLY A 82 -2.79 6.93 8.63
C GLY A 82 -2.95 8.02 9.67
N VAL A 83 -2.24 7.83 10.79
CA VAL A 83 -2.26 8.76 11.92
C VAL A 83 -1.59 10.08 11.55
N TYR A 84 -0.45 10.04 10.85
CA TYR A 84 0.26 11.23 10.43
C TYR A 84 -0.63 12.13 9.58
N LEU A 85 -1.22 11.63 8.48
CA LEU A 85 -2.04 12.44 7.59
C LEU A 85 -3.29 13.00 8.29
N SER A 86 -3.93 12.21 9.16
CA SER A 86 -5.11 12.64 9.93
C SER A 86 -4.79 13.79 10.88
N ARG A 87 -3.60 13.80 11.48
CA ARG A 87 -3.17 14.84 12.43
C ARG A 87 -2.45 16.00 11.77
N ALA A 88 -1.81 15.78 10.64
CA ALA A 88 -1.03 16.81 9.95
C ALA A 88 -1.93 17.89 9.32
N GLY A 89 -3.24 17.62 9.18
CA GLY A 89 -4.27 18.63 8.89
C GLY A 89 -4.63 19.53 10.09
N LEU A 90 -4.29 19.12 11.32
CA LEU A 90 -4.51 19.89 12.54
C LEU A 90 -3.35 20.85 12.88
N HIS A 91 -2.39 21.02 11.95
CA HIS A 91 -1.18 21.84 12.13
C HIS A 91 -0.33 21.49 13.36
N LYS A 92 -0.47 20.26 13.90
CA LYS A 92 0.40 19.74 14.96
C LYS A 92 1.69 19.18 14.34
N PRO A 93 2.87 19.65 14.74
CA PRO A 93 4.13 19.09 14.24
C PRO A 93 4.32 17.67 14.78
N LEU A 94 4.66 16.73 13.90
CA LEU A 94 4.88 15.30 14.23
C LEU A 94 6.27 14.86 13.76
N PRO A 95 7.34 15.44 14.33
CA PRO A 95 8.70 15.25 13.84
C PRO A 95 9.18 13.79 13.89
N GLY A 96 8.67 12.98 14.83
CA GLY A 96 8.98 11.55 14.89
C GLY A 96 8.48 10.81 13.64
N PHE A 97 7.21 11.01 13.27
CA PHE A 97 6.65 10.41 12.05
C PHE A 97 7.29 10.98 10.78
N GLU A 98 7.54 12.28 10.75
CA GLU A 98 8.18 12.93 9.62
C GLU A 98 9.60 12.39 9.37
N SER A 99 10.35 12.09 10.43
CA SER A 99 11.69 11.51 10.32
C SER A 99 11.65 10.12 9.71
N VAL A 100 10.72 9.25 10.13
CA VAL A 100 10.55 7.90 9.56
C VAL A 100 10.11 7.98 8.08
N LEU A 101 9.15 8.84 7.76
CA LEU A 101 8.69 9.03 6.38
C LEU A 101 9.79 9.59 5.47
N LEU A 102 10.61 10.52 5.97
CA LEU A 102 11.77 11.04 5.24
C LEU A 102 12.84 9.97 5.04
N ALA A 103 13.09 9.11 6.03
CA ALA A 103 14.02 7.99 5.88
C ALA A 103 13.60 7.05 4.74
N ILE A 104 12.32 6.68 4.70
CA ILE A 104 11.73 5.86 3.64
C ILE A 104 11.84 6.56 2.28
N TYR A 105 11.52 7.85 2.22
CA TYR A 105 11.63 8.64 1.01
C TYR A 105 13.08 8.76 0.49
N ALA A 106 14.03 8.98 1.39
CA ALA A 106 15.45 9.08 1.05
C ALA A 106 16.00 7.77 0.51
N HIS A 107 15.60 6.63 1.11
CA HIS A 107 15.94 5.30 0.61
C HIS A 107 15.45 5.09 -0.82
N GLU A 108 14.18 5.42 -1.10
CA GLU A 108 13.61 5.26 -2.43
C GLU A 108 14.24 6.23 -3.45
N THR A 109 14.56 7.45 -3.03
CA THR A 109 15.25 8.45 -3.87
C THR A 109 16.65 7.97 -4.26
N ALA A 110 17.39 7.39 -3.30
CA ALA A 110 18.70 6.80 -3.55
C ALA A 110 18.59 5.58 -4.47
N ALA A 111 17.61 4.71 -4.26
CA ALA A 111 17.38 3.53 -5.10
C ALA A 111 17.07 3.89 -6.56
N ARG A 112 16.33 4.98 -6.80
CA ARG A 112 16.02 5.48 -8.14
C ARG A 112 17.11 6.35 -8.76
N ASN A 113 18.17 6.69 -8.00
CA ASN A 113 19.15 7.71 -8.40
C ASN A 113 18.48 9.01 -8.90
N GLY A 114 17.36 9.39 -8.25
CA GLY A 114 16.52 10.53 -8.62
C GLY A 114 15.70 10.40 -9.92
N GLN A 115 15.82 9.30 -10.66
CA GLN A 115 15.14 9.12 -11.94
C GLN A 115 13.65 8.78 -11.80
N ALA A 116 12.88 9.06 -12.85
CA ALA A 116 11.48 8.69 -12.95
C ALA A 116 11.33 7.18 -13.23
N ILE A 117 10.25 6.58 -12.74
CA ILE A 117 9.88 5.21 -13.12
C ILE A 117 9.06 5.29 -14.39
N THR A 118 9.57 4.73 -15.49
CA THR A 118 8.92 4.70 -16.80
C THR A 118 8.61 3.27 -17.23
N VAL A 119 7.51 3.09 -17.95
CA VAL A 119 7.11 1.83 -18.59
C VAL A 119 6.91 2.06 -20.08
N SER A 120 7.39 1.14 -20.91
CA SER A 120 7.06 1.14 -22.34
C SER A 120 5.62 0.67 -22.52
N ILE A 121 4.76 1.51 -23.08
CA ILE A 121 3.38 1.15 -23.39
C ILE A 121 3.40 0.19 -24.59
N PRO A 122 2.88 -1.05 -24.44
CA PRO A 122 2.84 -2.00 -25.55
C PRO A 122 1.96 -1.48 -26.67
N ASP A 123 2.44 -1.62 -27.91
CA ASP A 123 1.69 -1.28 -29.13
C ASP A 123 1.51 -2.54 -29.98
N LEU A 124 0.28 -2.78 -30.44
CA LEU A 124 -0.07 -3.91 -31.31
C LEU A 124 0.53 -3.80 -32.72
N ALA A 125 1.02 -2.61 -33.10
CA ALA A 125 1.75 -2.43 -34.36
C ALA A 125 3.09 -3.16 -34.38
N HIS A 126 3.65 -3.46 -33.20
CA HIS A 126 4.94 -4.15 -33.05
C HIS A 126 4.74 -5.58 -32.56
N SER A 127 5.48 -6.53 -33.15
CA SER A 127 5.50 -7.90 -32.67
C SER A 127 6.00 -7.95 -31.22
N SER A 128 5.32 -8.73 -30.40
CA SER A 128 5.62 -8.95 -28.99
C SER A 128 5.72 -10.45 -28.70
N ILE A 129 6.03 -10.81 -27.45
CA ILE A 129 6.08 -12.20 -27.00
C ILE A 129 4.73 -12.93 -27.22
N TYR A 130 3.62 -12.19 -27.24
CA TYR A 130 2.27 -12.76 -27.32
C TYR A 130 1.60 -12.63 -28.70
N HIS A 131 2.16 -11.82 -29.62
CA HIS A 131 1.54 -11.52 -30.91
C HIS A 131 2.61 -11.18 -31.96
N GLU A 132 2.51 -11.77 -33.14
CA GLU A 132 3.29 -11.42 -34.32
C GLU A 132 2.45 -10.62 -35.33
N THR A 133 2.93 -9.44 -35.74
CA THR A 133 2.25 -8.63 -36.77
C THR A 133 2.66 -9.05 -38.18
N LYS A 134 1.69 -9.13 -39.09
CA LYS A 134 1.94 -9.40 -40.52
C LYS A 134 2.32 -8.14 -41.30
N GLN A 135 2.22 -6.96 -40.70
CA GLN A 135 2.61 -5.71 -41.35
C GLN A 135 4.11 -5.51 -41.24
N THR A 136 4.78 -5.28 -42.37
CA THR A 136 6.18 -4.87 -42.39
C THR A 136 6.30 -3.56 -41.64
N ALA A 137 7.13 -3.52 -40.58
CA ALA A 137 7.36 -2.32 -39.80
C ALA A 137 7.76 -1.19 -40.74
N LYS A 138 6.86 -0.23 -40.99
CA LYS A 138 7.30 1.09 -41.47
C LYS A 138 8.23 1.59 -40.38
N ASN A 139 9.45 1.98 -40.75
CA ASN A 139 10.54 2.43 -39.88
C ASN A 139 10.12 3.61 -38.98
N SER A 140 9.30 3.34 -37.97
CA SER A 140 8.90 4.23 -36.89
C SER A 140 9.57 3.76 -35.59
N SER A 141 10.77 3.19 -35.71
CA SER A 141 11.52 2.52 -34.64
C SER A 141 12.09 3.48 -33.58
N THR A 142 11.50 4.65 -33.34
CA THR A 142 12.10 5.65 -32.45
C THR A 142 11.19 6.21 -31.35
N GLU A 143 9.91 5.88 -31.30
CA GLU A 143 9.08 6.27 -30.16
C GLU A 143 8.43 5.04 -29.54
N LEU A 144 9.19 4.32 -28.72
CA LEU A 144 8.56 3.54 -27.65
C LEU A 144 7.76 4.55 -26.83
N HIS A 145 6.43 4.46 -26.85
CA HIS A 145 5.58 5.33 -26.04
C HIS A 145 5.87 5.07 -24.55
N LEU A 146 6.79 5.84 -23.97
CA LEU A 146 7.17 5.73 -22.57
C LEU A 146 6.10 6.43 -21.72
N GLY A 147 5.38 5.64 -20.93
CA GLY A 147 4.52 6.13 -19.87
C GLY A 147 5.31 6.37 -18.59
N VAL A 148 5.15 7.54 -17.96
CA VAL A 148 5.74 7.82 -16.65
C VAL A 148 4.80 7.31 -15.56
N VAL A 149 5.22 6.31 -14.79
CA VAL A 149 4.45 5.70 -13.71
C VAL A 149 4.61 6.48 -12.40
N SER A 150 5.83 6.94 -12.11
CA SER A 150 6.14 7.80 -10.97
C SER A 150 7.17 8.83 -11.40
N ALA A 151 6.94 10.10 -11.08
CA ALA A 151 7.86 11.19 -11.43
C ALA A 151 9.24 11.01 -10.77
N SER A 152 10.22 11.73 -11.29
CA SER A 152 11.56 11.83 -10.68
C SER A 152 11.49 12.27 -9.22
N LEU A 153 12.48 11.85 -8.44
CA LEU A 153 12.56 12.14 -7.01
C LEU A 153 13.74 13.06 -6.72
N GLU A 154 13.50 14.09 -5.93
CA GLU A 154 14.51 15.02 -5.45
C GLU A 154 14.75 14.79 -3.96
N PRO A 155 16.00 14.80 -3.47
CA PRO A 155 16.27 14.58 -2.06
C PRO A 155 15.68 15.71 -1.21
N TYR A 156 14.86 15.36 -0.21
CA TYR A 156 14.24 16.30 0.71
C TYR A 156 14.79 16.13 2.12
N GLY A 157 15.16 17.24 2.77
CA GLY A 157 15.62 17.24 4.16
C GLY A 157 14.53 17.52 5.20
N THR A 158 13.35 18.01 4.79
CA THR A 158 12.24 18.35 5.70
C THR A 158 10.88 18.09 5.05
N VAL A 159 9.87 17.72 5.86
CA VAL A 159 8.50 17.53 5.39
C VAL A 159 7.75 18.86 5.40
N ARG A 160 7.52 19.42 4.22
CA ARG A 160 6.67 20.62 4.04
C ARG A 160 5.27 20.22 3.60
N SER A 161 4.26 21.05 3.90
CA SER A 161 2.86 20.79 3.50
C SER A 161 2.70 20.52 2.00
N THR A 162 3.40 21.26 1.15
CA THR A 162 3.39 21.11 -0.32
C THR A 162 3.99 19.79 -0.80
N ARG A 163 4.96 19.22 -0.06
CA ARG A 163 5.70 18.01 -0.43
C ARG A 163 5.19 16.77 0.30
N ARG A 164 4.40 16.95 1.38
CA ARG A 164 3.86 15.89 2.23
C ARG A 164 3.19 14.79 1.43
N ALA A 165 2.34 15.19 0.48
CA ALA A 165 1.63 14.26 -0.39
C ALA A 165 2.59 13.38 -1.20
N ARG A 166 3.64 13.98 -1.79
CA ARG A 166 4.62 13.23 -2.56
C ARG A 166 5.45 12.30 -1.69
N ILE A 167 5.88 12.76 -0.51
CA ILE A 167 6.67 11.95 0.45
C ILE A 167 5.87 10.72 0.89
N VAL A 168 4.63 10.92 1.35
CA VAL A 168 3.77 9.82 1.79
C VAL A 168 3.38 8.92 0.61
N GLY A 169 3.09 9.50 -0.55
CA GLY A 169 2.79 8.73 -1.77
C GLY A 169 3.94 7.80 -2.16
N VAL A 170 5.18 8.28 -2.14
CA VAL A 170 6.38 7.46 -2.44
C VAL A 170 6.59 6.37 -1.37
N ALA A 171 6.36 6.69 -0.10
CA ALA A 171 6.41 5.68 0.95
C ALA A 171 5.37 4.55 0.70
N LEU A 172 4.15 4.91 0.30
CA LEU A 172 3.12 3.95 -0.10
C LEU A 172 3.48 3.17 -1.39
N GLU A 173 4.20 3.78 -2.34
CA GLU A 173 4.76 3.06 -3.50
C GLU A 173 5.75 1.98 -3.06
N LEU A 174 6.65 2.28 -2.11
CA LEU A 174 7.59 1.29 -1.56
C LEU A 174 6.85 0.17 -0.83
N TYR A 175 5.83 0.50 -0.02
CA TYR A 175 4.94 -0.49 0.59
C TYR A 175 4.28 -1.39 -0.45
N TYR A 176 3.74 -0.80 -1.54
CA TYR A 176 3.14 -1.56 -2.62
C TYR A 176 4.15 -2.51 -3.30
N SER A 177 5.41 -2.09 -3.47
CA SER A 177 6.46 -2.96 -4.05
C SER A 177 6.76 -4.21 -3.22
N LYS A 178 6.44 -4.19 -1.92
CA LYS A 178 6.65 -5.29 -0.96
C LYS A 178 5.34 -5.92 -0.47
N ILE A 179 4.20 -5.52 -1.01
CA ILE A 179 2.86 -5.87 -0.49
C ILE A 179 2.59 -7.36 -0.39
N SER A 180 3.21 -8.18 -1.24
CA SER A 180 3.08 -9.64 -1.21
C SER A 180 3.70 -10.27 0.03
N GLN A 181 4.71 -9.63 0.64
CA GLN A 181 5.40 -10.12 1.84
C GLN A 181 4.79 -9.56 3.13
N ILE A 182 3.89 -8.58 3.03
CA ILE A 182 3.29 -7.89 4.16
C ILE A 182 2.05 -8.67 4.66
N PRO A 183 1.91 -8.90 5.98
CA PRO A 183 0.76 -9.59 6.55
C PRO A 183 -0.58 -8.90 6.28
N VAL A 184 -1.66 -9.68 6.25
CA VAL A 184 -3.02 -9.20 5.98
C VAL A 184 -3.48 -8.11 6.95
N GLY A 185 -3.12 -8.21 8.24
CA GLY A 185 -3.53 -7.21 9.24
C GLY A 185 -3.12 -5.77 8.89
N SER A 186 -1.92 -5.58 8.33
CA SER A 186 -1.44 -4.26 7.87
C SER A 186 -2.27 -3.73 6.69
N LYS A 187 -2.72 -4.62 5.81
CA LYS A 187 -3.58 -4.29 4.66
C LYS A 187 -5.00 -3.91 5.09
N ILE A 188 -5.53 -4.56 6.14
CA ILE A 188 -6.83 -4.21 6.73
C ILE A 188 -6.76 -2.83 7.39
N GLU A 189 -5.72 -2.55 8.19
CA GLU A 189 -5.49 -1.22 8.78
C GLU A 189 -5.39 -0.14 7.69
N PHE A 190 -4.73 -0.43 6.57
CA PHE A 190 -4.68 0.47 5.42
C PHE A 190 -6.07 0.80 4.87
N CYS A 191 -6.94 -0.21 4.74
CA CYS A 191 -8.33 -0.02 4.25
C CYS A 191 -9.15 0.82 5.25
N GLU A 192 -8.98 0.59 6.55
CA GLU A 192 -9.61 1.40 7.61
C GLU A 192 -9.23 2.88 7.47
N PHE A 193 -7.94 3.19 7.30
CA PHE A 193 -7.51 4.58 7.10
C PHE A 193 -8.05 5.18 5.80
N CYS A 194 -8.18 4.40 4.72
CA CYS A 194 -8.81 4.88 3.49
C CYS A 194 -10.28 5.29 3.70
N LYS A 195 -11.04 4.55 4.51
CA LYS A 195 -12.39 4.95 4.93
C LYS A 195 -12.36 6.25 5.73
N ILE A 196 -11.50 6.35 6.73
CA ILE A 196 -11.38 7.56 7.57
C ILE A 196 -11.05 8.78 6.69
N TRP A 197 -10.10 8.64 5.77
CA TRP A 197 -9.69 9.71 4.88
C TRP A 197 -10.77 10.13 3.89
N SER A 198 -11.68 9.23 3.49
CA SER A 198 -12.80 9.60 2.61
C SER A 198 -13.74 10.58 3.30
N GLY A 199 -13.81 10.56 4.64
CA GLY A 199 -14.73 11.38 5.42
C GLY A 199 -16.17 10.91 5.35
N GLN A 200 -16.43 9.69 4.85
CA GLN A 200 -17.76 9.10 4.89
C GLN A 200 -17.99 8.52 6.27
N GLU A 201 -18.99 9.04 6.99
CA GLU A 201 -19.50 8.41 8.20
C GLU A 201 -20.32 7.19 7.75
N ASP A 202 -20.16 6.05 8.42
CA ASP A 202 -21.08 4.93 8.21
C ASP A 202 -22.47 5.43 8.64
N GLU A 203 -23.33 5.80 7.68
CA GLU A 203 -24.70 6.29 7.95
C GLU A 203 -25.61 5.22 8.61
N ASN A 204 -25.05 4.06 8.96
CA ASN A 204 -25.80 2.91 9.44
C ASN A 204 -26.00 2.86 10.96
N ASN A 205 -25.95 4.01 11.66
CA ASN A 205 -26.18 4.08 13.10
C ASN A 205 -27.18 5.18 13.48
N GLY A 206 -28.32 5.23 12.77
CA GLY A 206 -29.30 6.28 13.00
C GLY A 206 -30.68 6.10 12.39
N ASP A 207 -31.23 4.88 12.34
CA ASP A 207 -32.70 4.74 12.35
C ASP A 207 -33.18 5.07 13.77
N GLY A 208 -33.38 6.37 14.01
CA GLY A 208 -33.74 6.91 15.31
C GLY A 208 -34.12 8.36 15.16
N ALA A 209 -35.37 8.59 14.78
CA ALA A 209 -36.03 9.89 14.87
C ALA A 209 -35.63 10.60 16.17
N SER A 210 -35.09 11.81 16.07
CA SER A 210 -34.91 12.68 17.23
C SER A 210 -35.18 14.11 16.82
N THR A 211 -36.43 14.47 17.12
CA THR A 211 -37.02 15.78 17.26
C THR A 211 -36.05 16.79 17.88
N ALA A 212 -36.17 18.03 17.43
CA ALA A 212 -35.51 19.20 17.97
C ALA A 212 -35.44 19.23 19.50
N ASN A 213 -34.25 19.54 20.04
CA ASN A 213 -34.10 20.62 21.01
C ASN A 213 -32.65 21.07 21.13
N ASP A 214 -32.49 22.38 21.01
CA ASP A 214 -31.30 23.18 21.24
C ASP A 214 -30.99 23.27 22.73
N SER A 215 -29.75 23.01 23.13
CA SER A 215 -28.97 23.78 24.12
C SER A 215 -27.83 22.93 24.70
N GLN A 216 -26.63 23.49 24.60
CA GLN A 216 -25.39 23.11 25.31
C GLN A 216 -24.70 21.80 24.89
N LYS A 217 -23.75 21.92 23.95
CA LYS A 217 -22.56 21.07 23.94
C LYS A 217 -21.32 21.85 23.47
N VAL A 218 -20.81 22.72 24.35
CA VAL A 218 -19.43 23.23 24.27
C VAL A 218 -18.56 22.28 25.08
N GLU A 219 -18.28 21.11 24.53
CA GLU A 219 -17.06 20.35 24.84
C GLU A 219 -16.56 19.76 23.53
N LYS A 220 -15.34 20.18 23.16
CA LYS A 220 -14.65 19.86 21.92
C LYS A 220 -14.67 18.34 21.66
N LYS A 221 -15.22 17.92 20.53
CA LYS A 221 -14.91 16.64 19.87
C LYS A 221 -13.42 16.63 19.44
N GLU A 222 -12.51 16.43 20.38
CA GLU A 222 -11.17 15.91 20.08
C GLU A 222 -11.33 14.43 19.70
N GLY A 223 -11.49 14.15 18.40
CA GLY A 223 -11.70 12.77 17.92
C GLY A 223 -12.42 12.65 16.57
N ARG A 224 -12.75 13.75 15.88
CA ARG A 224 -13.17 13.69 14.48
C ARG A 224 -11.95 13.36 13.62
N GLY A 225 -11.75 12.07 13.32
CA GLY A 225 -10.85 11.59 12.26
C GLY A 225 -11.33 12.15 10.92
N GLY A 226 -10.93 13.39 10.65
CA GLY A 226 -11.50 14.21 9.61
C GLY A 226 -10.99 13.82 8.24
N ARG A 227 -11.91 13.84 7.27
CA ARG A 227 -11.63 13.94 5.84
C ARG A 227 -10.35 14.75 5.56
N ILE A 228 -9.36 14.14 4.90
CA ILE A 228 -8.10 14.82 4.54
C ILE A 228 -8.07 15.22 3.06
N ILE A 229 -7.15 16.09 2.65
CA ILE A 229 -6.92 16.35 1.22
C ILE A 229 -6.14 15.17 0.64
N LEU A 230 -6.69 14.56 -0.41
CA LEU A 230 -6.09 13.43 -1.12
C LEU A 230 -5.73 13.85 -2.55
N PRO A 231 -4.56 14.45 -2.77
CA PRO A 231 -4.10 14.77 -4.12
C PRO A 231 -3.67 13.49 -4.85
N TRP A 232 -3.49 13.59 -6.17
CA TRP A 232 -3.28 12.42 -7.04
C TRP A 232 -2.02 11.61 -6.67
N GLU A 233 -0.99 12.27 -6.14
CA GLU A 233 0.28 11.65 -5.74
C GLU A 233 0.11 10.63 -4.61
N ILE A 234 -0.89 10.80 -3.74
CA ILE A 234 -1.25 9.82 -2.70
C ILE A 234 -2.31 8.86 -3.21
N LEU A 235 -3.29 9.34 -3.98
CA LEU A 235 -4.37 8.49 -4.47
C LEU A 235 -3.88 7.37 -5.39
N GLN A 236 -2.88 7.65 -6.24
CA GLN A 236 -2.35 6.66 -7.16
C GLN A 236 -1.84 5.39 -6.46
N PRO A 237 -0.94 5.46 -5.46
CA PRO A 237 -0.55 4.26 -4.71
C PRO A 237 -1.69 3.70 -3.85
N ILE A 238 -2.61 4.53 -3.32
CA ILE A 238 -3.80 4.01 -2.60
C ILE A 238 -4.61 3.06 -3.49
N LEU A 239 -4.92 3.47 -4.72
CA LEU A 239 -5.71 2.68 -5.65
C LEU A 239 -5.01 1.38 -6.05
N ARG A 240 -3.67 1.39 -6.20
CA ARG A 240 -2.88 0.18 -6.46
C ARG A 240 -2.92 -0.80 -5.28
N ILE A 241 -2.78 -0.30 -4.06
CA ILE A 241 -2.85 -1.12 -2.84
C ILE A 241 -4.24 -1.71 -2.69
N LEU A 242 -5.31 -0.91 -2.84
CA LEU A 242 -6.69 -1.39 -2.77
C LEU A 242 -7.01 -2.41 -3.87
N GLY A 243 -6.54 -2.17 -5.10
CA GLY A 243 -6.66 -3.15 -6.19
C GLY A 243 -6.00 -4.48 -5.86
N HIS A 244 -4.81 -4.46 -5.24
CA HIS A 244 -4.18 -5.68 -4.74
C HIS A 244 -5.02 -6.34 -3.62
N CYS A 245 -5.58 -5.58 -2.68
CA CYS A 245 -6.39 -6.15 -1.61
C CYS A 245 -7.70 -6.79 -2.12
N LEU A 246 -8.29 -6.23 -3.18
CA LEU A 246 -9.49 -6.78 -3.83
C LEU A 246 -9.19 -8.03 -4.68
N MET A 247 -8.05 -8.04 -5.37
CA MET A 247 -7.69 -9.08 -6.34
C MET A 247 -6.53 -9.97 -5.87
N ALA A 248 -6.31 -10.04 -4.56
CA ALA A 248 -5.23 -10.84 -4.00
C ALA A 248 -5.41 -12.33 -4.38
N PRO A 249 -4.32 -13.04 -4.72
CA PRO A 249 -4.40 -14.47 -5.05
C PRO A 249 -4.89 -15.31 -3.86
N GLU A 250 -4.60 -14.86 -2.63
CA GLU A 250 -5.09 -15.46 -1.40
C GLU A 250 -6.46 -14.89 -1.05
N LYS A 251 -7.50 -15.72 -1.14
CA LYS A 251 -8.87 -15.33 -0.79
C LYS A 251 -8.98 -15.15 0.73
N ASN A 252 -8.88 -13.90 1.18
CA ASN A 252 -9.22 -13.50 2.53
C ASN A 252 -10.47 -12.61 2.48
N GLU A 253 -11.60 -13.14 2.94
CA GLU A 253 -12.90 -12.45 2.89
C GLU A 253 -12.89 -11.15 3.70
N GLU A 254 -12.26 -11.15 4.87
CA GLU A 254 -12.18 -9.95 5.72
C GLU A 254 -11.41 -8.83 5.02
N LEU A 255 -10.28 -9.16 4.38
CA LEU A 255 -9.50 -8.20 3.61
C LEU A 255 -10.29 -7.68 2.39
N PHE A 256 -10.97 -8.58 1.69
CA PHE A 256 -11.78 -8.23 0.52
C PHE A 256 -12.89 -7.24 0.91
N GLN A 257 -13.65 -7.55 1.96
CA GLN A 257 -14.75 -6.69 2.45
C GLN A 257 -14.23 -5.33 2.95
N ALA A 258 -13.10 -5.31 3.67
CA ALA A 258 -12.47 -4.07 4.12
C ALA A 258 -12.03 -3.20 2.93
N ALA A 259 -11.40 -3.80 1.91
CA ALA A 259 -10.95 -3.11 0.72
C ALA A 259 -12.13 -2.63 -0.15
N PHE A 260 -13.18 -3.43 -0.28
CA PHE A 260 -14.38 -3.09 -1.03
C PHE A 260 -15.12 -1.92 -0.39
N SER A 261 -15.32 -1.96 0.93
CA SER A 261 -15.86 -0.83 1.70
C SER A 261 -15.03 0.44 1.50
N ALA A 262 -13.69 0.35 1.62
CA ALA A 262 -12.80 1.48 1.38
C ALA A 262 -12.89 2.05 -0.04
N CYS A 263 -12.98 1.19 -1.07
CA CYS A 263 -13.15 1.61 -2.46
C CYS A 263 -14.47 2.35 -2.68
N ARG A 264 -15.58 1.85 -2.13
CA ARG A 264 -16.89 2.52 -2.18
C ARG A 264 -16.83 3.88 -1.50
N CYS A 265 -16.16 3.98 -0.36
CA CYS A 265 -15.97 5.23 0.36
C CYS A 265 -15.17 6.27 -0.43
N LEU A 266 -14.07 5.86 -1.06
CA LEU A 266 -13.30 6.74 -1.93
C LEU A 266 -14.05 7.10 -3.22
N HIS A 267 -14.86 6.20 -3.76
CA HIS A 267 -15.70 6.47 -4.92
C HIS A 267 -16.78 7.51 -4.62
N ALA A 268 -17.52 7.34 -3.52
CA ALA A 268 -18.53 8.31 -3.07
C ALA A 268 -17.91 9.70 -2.86
N ARG A 269 -16.73 9.74 -2.23
CA ARG A 269 -15.96 10.98 -2.12
C ARG A 269 -15.59 11.56 -3.49
N ALA A 270 -15.09 10.75 -4.41
CA ALA A 270 -14.65 11.21 -5.73
C ALA A 270 -15.79 11.82 -6.54
N LEU A 271 -17.01 11.26 -6.42
CA LEU A 271 -18.23 11.83 -6.98
C LEU A 271 -18.56 13.18 -6.35
N HIS A 272 -18.48 13.30 -5.02
CA HIS A 272 -18.67 14.58 -4.33
C HIS A 272 -17.62 15.63 -4.74
N ASP A 273 -16.36 15.23 -4.91
CA ASP A 273 -15.25 16.11 -5.30
C ASP A 273 -15.19 16.38 -6.82
N ILE A 274 -16.07 15.74 -7.61
CA ILE A 274 -16.13 15.84 -9.09
C ILE A 274 -14.75 15.62 -9.71
N ASN A 275 -13.98 14.65 -9.18
CA ASN A 275 -12.65 14.34 -9.68
C ASN A 275 -12.71 13.20 -10.71
N ALA A 276 -12.81 13.54 -12.00
CA ALA A 276 -13.00 12.58 -13.08
C ALA A 276 -11.98 11.42 -13.10
N LYS A 277 -10.69 11.71 -12.86
CA LYS A 277 -9.64 10.68 -12.84
C LYS A 277 -9.86 9.66 -11.73
N VAL A 278 -10.25 10.14 -10.54
CA VAL A 278 -10.48 9.30 -9.37
C VAL A 278 -11.82 8.57 -9.49
N ILE A 279 -12.86 9.22 -10.01
CA ILE A 279 -14.16 8.59 -10.29
C ILE A 279 -13.98 7.39 -11.21
N LEU A 280 -13.22 7.56 -12.30
CA LEU A 280 -12.97 6.47 -13.25
C LEU A 280 -12.20 5.32 -12.58
N ALA A 281 -11.10 5.62 -11.89
CA ALA A 281 -10.29 4.57 -11.28
C ALA A 281 -11.02 3.83 -10.15
N THR A 282 -11.69 4.55 -9.24
CA THR A 282 -12.45 3.94 -8.14
C THR A 282 -13.69 3.21 -8.65
N GLY A 283 -14.42 3.77 -9.63
CA GLY A 283 -15.59 3.14 -10.23
C GLY A 283 -15.24 1.83 -10.94
N SER A 284 -14.11 1.78 -11.65
CA SER A 284 -13.60 0.54 -12.22
C SER A 284 -13.29 -0.52 -11.16
N LEU A 285 -12.64 -0.15 -10.05
CA LEU A 285 -12.36 -1.08 -8.95
C LEU A 285 -13.63 -1.60 -8.27
N VAL A 286 -14.61 -0.73 -8.02
CA VAL A 286 -15.91 -1.12 -7.44
C VAL A 286 -16.62 -2.11 -8.36
N LYS A 287 -16.71 -1.83 -9.66
CA LYS A 287 -17.33 -2.73 -10.64
C LYS A 287 -16.62 -4.08 -10.71
N LEU A 288 -15.29 -4.09 -10.74
CA LEU A 288 -14.51 -5.34 -10.74
C LEU A 288 -14.77 -6.17 -9.48
N ALA A 289 -14.89 -5.53 -8.32
CA ALA A 289 -15.21 -6.21 -7.07
C ALA A 289 -16.67 -6.75 -7.06
N GLU A 290 -17.64 -5.99 -7.58
CA GLU A 290 -19.02 -6.45 -7.73
C GLU A 290 -19.13 -7.68 -8.65
N MET A 291 -18.42 -7.66 -9.78
CA MET A 291 -18.32 -8.81 -10.69
C MET A 291 -17.69 -10.05 -10.04
N ALA A 292 -16.78 -9.85 -9.08
CA ALA A 292 -16.16 -10.96 -8.34
C ALA A 292 -17.12 -11.59 -7.31
N ILE A 293 -18.08 -10.82 -6.78
CA ILE A 293 -19.11 -11.29 -5.84
C ILE A 293 -20.23 -12.02 -6.60
N ASP A 294 -20.70 -11.45 -7.70
CA ASP A 294 -21.76 -12.01 -8.55
C ASP A 294 -21.27 -12.23 -9.99
N PRO A 295 -20.61 -13.38 -10.26
CA PRO A 295 -20.16 -13.71 -11.61
C PRO A 295 -21.33 -14.01 -12.57
N ALA A 296 -22.56 -14.23 -12.07
CA ALA A 296 -23.73 -14.45 -12.92
C ALA A 296 -24.26 -13.13 -13.53
N ALA A 297 -24.12 -12.01 -12.81
CA ALA A 297 -24.35 -10.66 -13.35
C ALA A 297 -23.31 -10.25 -14.41
N ALA A 298 -22.17 -10.95 -14.48
CA ALA A 298 -21.08 -10.74 -15.45
C ALA A 298 -21.17 -11.62 -16.70
N ALA A 299 -22.23 -12.43 -16.86
CA ALA A 299 -22.39 -13.40 -17.94
C ALA A 299 -22.58 -12.81 -19.36
N VAL A 300 -22.38 -11.50 -19.54
CA VAL A 300 -22.29 -10.89 -20.87
C VAL A 300 -20.81 -10.75 -21.21
N ASP A 301 -20.23 -11.80 -21.79
CA ASP A 301 -18.92 -11.73 -22.40
C ASP A 301 -19.01 -10.91 -23.70
N HIS A 302 -18.74 -9.61 -23.60
CA HIS A 302 -18.67 -8.72 -24.77
C HIS A 302 -17.49 -9.02 -25.71
N THR A 303 -16.60 -9.96 -25.34
CA THR A 303 -15.49 -10.44 -26.17
C THR A 303 -15.77 -11.78 -26.83
N GLU A 304 -16.93 -12.41 -26.59
CA GLU A 304 -17.39 -13.52 -27.41
C GLU A 304 -17.65 -13.02 -28.84
N ILE A 305 -16.71 -13.33 -29.73
CA ILE A 305 -16.92 -13.21 -31.16
C ILE A 305 -17.91 -14.31 -31.51
N SER A 306 -19.18 -13.96 -31.72
CA SER A 306 -20.17 -14.89 -32.27
C SER A 306 -19.68 -15.34 -33.64
N MET A 307 -19.05 -16.52 -33.70
CA MET A 307 -18.70 -17.16 -34.96
C MET A 307 -19.98 -17.66 -35.60
N SER A 308 -20.64 -16.77 -36.33
CA SER A 308 -21.72 -17.14 -37.23
C SER A 308 -21.09 -17.89 -38.39
N ASN A 309 -21.16 -19.23 -38.38
CA ASN A 309 -20.78 -20.08 -39.53
C ASN A 309 -21.75 -19.95 -40.72
N VAL A 310 -22.46 -18.83 -40.84
CA VAL A 310 -23.35 -18.55 -41.97
C VAL A 310 -22.62 -17.57 -42.87
N ILE A 311 -22.05 -18.12 -43.95
CA ILE A 311 -21.68 -17.34 -45.11
C ILE A 311 -23.00 -16.91 -45.74
N THR A 312 -23.38 -15.64 -45.58
CA THR A 312 -24.41 -15.04 -46.41
C THR A 312 -23.84 -14.93 -47.82
N ILE A 313 -24.38 -15.76 -48.71
CA ILE A 313 -24.11 -15.75 -50.16
C ILE A 313 -24.77 -14.53 -50.79
#